data_AF-A0A7S0E0D6-F1
#
_entry.id   AF-A0A7S0E0D6-F1
#
_cell.length_a   1.000
_cell.length_b   1.000
_cell.length_c   1.000
_cell.angle_alpha   90.00
_cell.angle_beta   90.00
_cell.angle_gamma   90.00
#
_symmetry.space_group_name_H-M   'P 1'
#
loop_
_entity.id
_entity.type
_entity.pdbx_description
1 polymer ?
#
loop_
_entity_poly.entity_id
_entity_poly.type
_entity_poly.pdbx_seq_one_letter_code
_entity_poly.pdbx_strand_id
1 'polypeptide(L)'
;SGDGLITFMSGSVAARLEDEAFWAGLTRLGELGITGDGLVTFMSNSVAARLEGKAFWVGLRRLGDFGIVGPRLVTFMSGSVAARLSDEAFWVGLRRLRELGIVGEGLVTFMSESVAVRLEDEAFWAGLTRLRELGITGDKLATFMNGSVATRLENDDFMDGLSSLCSELSPLATVE
;
A
#
# COMPACT_ATOMS: atom_id res chain seq x y z
N SER A 1 -0.12 -26.61 7.47
CA SER A 1 -1.28 -27.48 7.11
C SER A 1 -1.22 -27.78 5.62
N GLY A 2 -2.01 -28.74 5.13
CA GLY A 2 -2.15 -28.97 3.68
C GLY A 2 -2.64 -27.72 2.93
N ASP A 3 -3.56 -26.97 3.52
CA ASP A 3 -4.13 -25.75 2.92
C ASP A 3 -3.10 -24.65 2.68
N GLY A 4 -2.15 -24.48 3.61
CA GLY A 4 -1.04 -23.52 3.46
C GLY A 4 -0.13 -23.89 2.28
N LEU A 5 0.16 -25.18 2.10
CA LEU A 5 0.96 -25.66 0.96
C LEU A 5 0.23 -25.45 -0.37
N ILE A 6 -1.06 -25.79 -0.43
CA ILE A 6 -1.89 -25.60 -1.64
C ILE A 6 -1.90 -24.12 -2.05
N THR A 7 -2.14 -23.22 -1.08
CA THR A 7 -2.17 -21.78 -1.32
C THR A 7 -0.80 -21.27 -1.78
N PHE A 8 0.28 -21.68 -1.09
CA PHE A 8 1.65 -21.30 -1.43
C PHE A 8 2.00 -21.69 -2.88
N MET A 9 1.62 -22.90 -3.30
CA MET A 9 1.90 -23.41 -4.65
C MET A 9 1.13 -22.69 -5.76
N SER A 10 0.03 -22.02 -5.43
CA SER A 10 -0.88 -21.35 -6.38
C SER A 10 -0.34 -20.02 -6.93
N GLY A 11 0.65 -19.41 -6.25
CA GLY A 11 1.17 -18.07 -6.56
C GLY A 11 2.33 -18.00 -7.56
N SER A 12 2.40 -18.88 -8.56
CA SER A 12 3.59 -19.06 -9.43
C SER A 12 4.82 -19.65 -8.74
N VAL A 13 4.65 -20.22 -7.54
CA VAL A 13 5.71 -20.89 -6.78
C VAL A 13 6.07 -22.25 -7.38
N ALA A 14 5.06 -23.01 -7.82
CA ALA A 14 5.29 -24.37 -8.33
C ALA A 14 6.32 -24.42 -9.47
N ALA A 15 6.26 -23.43 -10.37
CA ALA A 15 7.19 -23.31 -11.51
C ALA A 15 8.63 -22.93 -11.12
N ARG A 16 8.90 -22.65 -9.84
CA ARG A 16 10.18 -22.15 -9.34
C ARG A 16 10.85 -23.05 -8.31
N LEU A 17 10.24 -24.19 -7.98
CA LEU A 17 10.80 -25.09 -6.97
C LEU A 17 12.17 -25.67 -7.36
N GLU A 18 12.49 -25.67 -8.66
CA GLU A 18 13.76 -26.15 -9.21
C GLU A 18 14.81 -25.02 -9.32
N ASP A 19 14.46 -23.77 -9.03
CA ASP A 19 15.36 -22.62 -9.15
C ASP A 19 16.09 -22.33 -7.82
N GLU A 20 17.42 -22.39 -7.82
CA GLU A 20 18.25 -22.04 -6.67
C GLU A 20 18.07 -20.57 -6.24
N ALA A 21 17.86 -19.65 -7.19
CA ALA A 21 17.67 -18.24 -6.89
C ALA A 21 16.35 -17.99 -6.16
N PHE A 22 15.30 -18.76 -6.47
CA PHE A 22 14.04 -18.76 -5.73
C PHE A 22 14.25 -19.15 -4.27
N TRP A 23 14.99 -20.24 -4.01
CA TRP A 23 15.28 -20.69 -2.63
C TRP A 23 16.15 -19.69 -1.86
N ALA A 24 17.17 -19.12 -2.49
CA ALA A 24 17.97 -18.04 -1.90
C ALA A 24 17.08 -16.83 -1.55
N GLY A 25 16.12 -16.51 -2.42
CA GLY A 25 15.12 -15.48 -2.17
C GLY A 25 14.23 -15.79 -0.97
N LEU A 26 13.75 -17.04 -0.84
CA LEU A 26 12.97 -17.49 0.31
C LEU A 26 13.75 -17.38 1.62
N THR A 27 15.01 -17.82 1.65
CA THR A 27 15.87 -17.67 2.82
C THR A 27 15.96 -16.20 3.24
N ARG A 28 16.18 -15.31 2.27
CA ARG A 28 16.27 -13.88 2.50
C ARG A 28 14.96 -13.24 2.98
N LEU A 29 13.79 -13.75 2.54
CA LEU A 29 12.51 -13.32 3.12
C LEU A 29 12.40 -13.72 4.60
N GLY A 30 12.91 -14.90 4.97
CA GLY A 30 13.00 -15.34 6.36
C GLY A 30 13.85 -14.41 7.23
N GLU A 31 14.98 -13.92 6.71
CA GLU A 31 15.83 -12.92 7.39
C GLU A 31 15.10 -11.59 7.64
N LEU A 32 14.10 -11.27 6.82
CA LEU A 32 13.24 -10.10 6.98
C LEU A 32 12.02 -10.37 7.90
N GLY A 33 11.96 -11.55 8.52
CA GLY A 33 10.88 -11.96 9.41
C GLY A 33 9.59 -12.36 8.68
N ILE A 34 9.65 -12.63 7.37
CA ILE A 34 8.49 -13.09 6.59
C ILE A 34 8.49 -14.61 6.59
N THR A 35 7.72 -15.20 7.51
CA THR A 35 7.65 -16.65 7.74
C THR A 35 6.22 -17.13 7.93
N GLY A 36 5.99 -18.45 7.87
CA GLY A 36 4.68 -19.06 8.15
C GLY A 36 3.57 -18.53 7.23
N ASP A 37 2.40 -18.22 7.80
CA ASP A 37 1.25 -17.71 7.05
C ASP A 37 1.51 -16.35 6.40
N GLY A 38 2.40 -15.55 6.99
CA GLY A 38 2.86 -14.29 6.40
C GLY A 38 3.61 -14.53 5.09
N LEU A 39 4.44 -15.58 5.02
CA LEU A 39 5.12 -15.98 3.79
C LEU A 39 4.14 -16.49 2.73
N VAL A 40 3.14 -17.29 3.12
CA VAL A 40 2.09 -17.75 2.19
C VAL A 40 1.36 -16.58 1.57
N THR A 41 0.92 -15.62 2.39
CA THR A 41 0.25 -14.40 1.93
C THR A 41 1.15 -13.56 1.03
N PHE A 42 2.42 -13.40 1.40
CA PHE A 42 3.39 -12.63 0.64
C PHE A 42 3.57 -13.15 -0.78
N MET A 43 3.70 -14.47 -0.93
CA MET A 43 3.98 -15.11 -2.21
C MET A 43 2.78 -15.06 -3.17
N SER A 44 1.56 -15.10 -2.63
CA SER A 44 0.31 -14.96 -3.40
C SER A 44 0.16 -13.59 -4.08
N ASN A 45 0.87 -12.57 -3.63
CA ASN A 45 0.83 -11.21 -4.21
C ASN A 45 1.79 -11.05 -5.40
N SER A 46 1.93 -12.08 -6.23
CA SER A 46 2.87 -12.13 -7.37
C SER A 46 4.36 -11.95 -7.00
N VAL A 47 4.71 -12.03 -5.72
CA VAL A 47 6.11 -11.89 -5.26
C VAL A 47 6.98 -13.03 -5.77
N ALA A 48 6.44 -14.25 -5.86
CA ALA A 48 7.18 -15.42 -6.32
C ALA A 48 7.91 -15.15 -7.65
N ALA A 49 7.26 -14.41 -8.55
CA ALA A 49 7.82 -14.07 -9.86
C ALA A 49 8.92 -13.03 -9.88
N ARG A 50 9.23 -12.45 -8.73
CA ARG A 50 10.11 -11.28 -8.60
C ARG A 50 11.31 -11.54 -7.70
N LEU A 51 11.39 -12.72 -7.06
CA LEU A 51 12.48 -13.05 -6.14
C LEU A 51 13.86 -13.08 -6.80
N GLU A 52 13.92 -13.33 -8.11
CA GLU A 52 15.17 -13.29 -8.89
C GLU A 52 15.57 -11.83 -9.26
N GLY A 53 14.64 -10.89 -9.18
CA GLY A 53 14.81 -9.52 -9.63
C GLY A 53 15.59 -8.65 -8.65
N LYS A 54 16.78 -8.15 -9.04
CA LYS A 54 17.54 -7.19 -8.22
C LYS A 54 16.74 -5.93 -7.86
N ALA A 55 15.96 -5.42 -8.80
CA ALA A 55 15.13 -4.23 -8.60
C ALA A 55 14.06 -4.46 -7.50
N PHE A 56 13.45 -5.65 -7.47
CA PHE A 56 12.50 -6.04 -6.44
C PHE A 56 13.13 -5.96 -5.04
N TRP A 57 14.33 -6.53 -4.86
CA TRP A 57 15.04 -6.49 -3.58
C TRP A 57 15.53 -5.09 -3.17
N VAL A 58 15.86 -4.23 -4.14
CA VAL A 58 16.17 -2.82 -3.86
C VAL A 58 14.92 -2.12 -3.38
N GLY A 59 13.79 -2.27 -4.08
CA GLY A 59 12.52 -1.69 -3.69
C GLY A 59 12.05 -2.17 -2.32
N LEU A 60 12.15 -3.48 -2.05
CA LEU A 60 11.75 -4.07 -0.78
C LEU A 60 12.58 -3.55 0.40
N ARG A 61 13.89 -3.27 0.20
CA ARG A 61 14.70 -2.58 1.20
C ARG A 61 14.31 -1.11 1.37
N ARG A 62 14.04 -0.41 0.26
CA ARG A 62 13.62 1.00 0.26
C ARG A 62 12.29 1.21 0.99
N LEU A 63 11.40 0.21 1.03
CA LEU A 63 10.19 0.23 1.87
C LEU A 63 10.49 0.38 3.38
N GLY A 64 11.67 -0.08 3.83
CA GLY A 64 12.15 0.13 5.19
C GLY A 64 12.28 1.61 5.56
N ASP A 65 12.61 2.48 4.61
CA ASP A 65 12.72 3.94 4.82
C ASP A 65 11.35 4.60 5.12
N PHE A 66 10.26 3.87 4.86
CA PHE A 66 8.88 4.26 5.16
C PHE A 66 8.32 3.54 6.40
N GLY A 67 9.14 2.75 7.12
CA GLY A 67 8.71 1.98 8.28
C GLY A 67 7.87 0.74 7.93
N ILE A 68 7.96 0.26 6.68
CA ILE A 68 7.24 -0.90 6.16
C ILE A 68 8.16 -2.12 6.22
N VAL A 69 8.10 -2.85 7.34
CA VAL A 69 8.94 -4.04 7.63
C VAL A 69 8.12 -5.16 8.25
N GLY A 70 8.63 -6.40 8.19
CA GLY A 70 8.02 -7.57 8.86
C GLY A 70 6.54 -7.76 8.46
N PRO A 71 5.61 -7.91 9.41
CA PRO A 71 4.19 -8.10 9.11
C PRO A 71 3.55 -6.95 8.29
N ARG A 72 4.00 -5.71 8.49
CA ARG A 72 3.50 -4.55 7.72
C ARG A 72 3.85 -4.67 6.24
N LEU A 73 5.04 -5.19 5.95
CA LEU A 73 5.48 -5.43 4.59
C LEU A 73 4.59 -6.48 3.91
N VAL A 74 4.10 -7.48 4.64
CA VAL A 74 3.17 -8.47 4.09
C VAL A 74 1.85 -7.84 3.66
N THR A 75 1.24 -7.03 4.53
CA THR A 75 0.00 -6.33 4.22
C THR A 75 0.19 -5.30 3.09
N PHE A 76 1.28 -4.53 3.14
CA PHE A 76 1.57 -3.48 2.16
C PHE A 76 1.79 -4.03 0.75
N MET A 77 2.27 -5.26 0.63
CA MET A 77 2.52 -5.89 -0.67
C MET A 77 1.25 -6.43 -1.34
N SER A 78 0.08 -6.30 -0.71
CA SER A 78 -1.21 -6.58 -1.33
C SER A 78 -1.51 -5.62 -2.49
N GLY A 79 -2.43 -5.99 -3.39
CA GLY A 79 -2.98 -5.05 -4.38
C GLY A 79 -2.00 -4.54 -5.43
N SER A 80 -1.26 -5.44 -6.11
CA SER A 80 -0.33 -5.11 -7.20
C SER A 80 0.93 -4.30 -6.82
N VAL A 81 1.14 -3.94 -5.55
CA VAL A 81 2.34 -3.20 -5.10
C VAL A 81 3.64 -3.92 -5.46
N ALA A 82 3.66 -5.25 -5.41
CA ALA A 82 4.83 -6.04 -5.80
C ALA A 82 5.27 -5.77 -7.26
N ALA A 83 4.32 -5.51 -8.16
CA ALA A 83 4.61 -5.17 -9.56
C ALA A 83 5.21 -3.78 -9.73
N ARG A 84 4.99 -2.90 -8.76
CA ARG A 84 5.34 -1.48 -8.82
C ARG A 84 6.65 -1.13 -8.13
N LEU A 85 7.31 -2.07 -7.44
CA LEU A 85 8.58 -1.79 -6.76
C LEU A 85 9.72 -1.37 -7.70
N SER A 86 9.62 -1.68 -9.00
CA SER A 86 10.55 -1.22 -10.04
C SER A 86 10.12 0.08 -10.75
N ASP A 87 8.95 0.61 -10.44
CA ASP A 87 8.38 1.82 -11.04
C ASP A 87 8.77 3.05 -10.21
N GLU A 88 9.47 4.01 -10.81
CA GLU A 88 9.89 5.23 -10.10
C GLU A 88 8.72 6.19 -9.85
N ALA A 89 7.67 6.16 -10.68
CA ALA A 89 6.49 7.00 -10.45
C ALA A 89 5.75 6.56 -9.18
N PHE A 90 5.65 5.25 -8.93
CA PHE A 90 5.21 4.70 -7.64
C PHE A 90 6.04 5.25 -6.47
N TRP A 91 7.38 5.29 -6.60
CA TRP A 91 8.27 5.81 -5.56
C TRP A 91 8.15 7.33 -5.35
N VAL A 92 7.90 8.10 -6.40
CA VAL A 92 7.57 9.52 -6.30
C VAL A 92 6.28 9.69 -5.49
N GLY A 93 5.24 8.90 -5.80
CA GLY A 93 3.99 8.92 -5.05
C GLY A 93 4.17 8.58 -3.57
N LEU A 94 4.94 7.54 -3.23
CA LEU A 94 5.26 7.21 -1.83
C LEU A 94 5.98 8.35 -1.10
N ARG A 95 6.91 9.04 -1.78
CA ARG A 95 7.58 10.21 -1.20
C ARG A 95 6.61 11.35 -0.91
N ARG A 96 5.69 11.64 -1.82
CA ARG A 96 4.62 12.64 -1.60
C ARG A 96 3.72 12.25 -0.42
N LEU A 97 3.34 10.96 -0.28
CA LEU A 97 2.59 10.49 0.90
C LEU A 97 3.33 10.72 2.21
N ARG A 98 4.65 10.47 2.23
CA ARG A 98 5.49 10.75 3.39
C ARG A 98 5.54 12.23 3.73
N GLU A 99 5.56 13.12 2.74
CA GLU A 99 5.48 14.58 2.95
C GLU A 99 4.13 15.00 3.55
N LEU A 100 3.06 14.24 3.29
CA LEU A 100 1.75 14.38 3.95
C LEU A 100 1.69 13.73 5.34
N GLY A 101 2.81 13.18 5.83
CA GLY A 101 2.89 12.51 7.13
C GLY A 101 2.35 11.08 7.15
N ILE A 102 2.02 10.51 5.99
CA ILE A 102 1.50 9.13 5.88
C ILE A 102 2.69 8.17 5.80
N VAL A 103 3.05 7.55 6.93
CA VAL A 103 4.18 6.62 7.07
C VAL A 103 3.81 5.42 7.94
N GLY A 104 4.65 4.38 7.97
CA GLY A 104 4.51 3.25 8.86
C GLY A 104 3.15 2.56 8.73
N GLU A 105 2.42 2.42 9.84
CA GLU A 105 1.08 1.82 9.81
C GLU A 105 0.06 2.66 9.04
N GLY A 106 0.09 4.00 9.19
CA GLY A 106 -0.78 4.89 8.43
C GLY A 106 -0.61 4.71 6.92
N LEU A 107 0.62 4.45 6.47
CA LEU A 107 0.89 4.12 5.06
C LEU A 107 0.35 2.74 4.66
N VAL A 108 0.43 1.73 5.53
CA VAL A 108 -0.21 0.42 5.29
C VAL A 108 -1.72 0.56 5.15
N THR A 109 -2.35 1.31 6.07
CA THR A 109 -3.81 1.52 6.07
C THR A 109 -4.26 2.34 4.86
N PHE A 110 -3.47 3.33 4.46
CA PHE A 110 -3.74 4.15 3.29
C PHE A 110 -3.57 3.38 1.98
N MET A 111 -2.57 2.49 1.90
CA MET A 111 -2.22 1.78 0.67
C MET A 111 -3.18 0.61 0.39
N SER A 112 -4.20 0.86 -0.40
CA SER A 112 -5.04 -0.16 -1.04
C SER A 112 -4.66 -0.33 -2.51
N GLU A 113 -5.18 -1.38 -3.17
CA GLU A 113 -5.03 -1.55 -4.62
C GLU A 113 -5.51 -0.31 -5.40
N SER A 114 -6.64 0.28 -4.98
CA SER A 114 -7.21 1.47 -5.61
C SER A 114 -6.32 2.71 -5.45
N VAL A 115 -5.60 2.83 -4.34
CA VAL A 115 -4.63 3.90 -4.11
C VAL A 115 -3.35 3.63 -4.89
N ALA A 116 -2.85 2.39 -4.85
CA ALA A 116 -1.61 2.02 -5.51
C ALA A 116 -1.66 2.38 -6.99
N VAL A 117 -2.74 2.10 -7.71
CA VAL A 117 -2.90 2.45 -9.14
C VAL A 117 -3.01 3.95 -9.43
N ARG A 118 -3.33 4.78 -8.43
CA ARG A 118 -3.57 6.22 -8.56
C ARG A 118 -2.42 7.13 -8.14
N LEU A 119 -1.30 6.58 -7.66
CA LEU A 119 -0.16 7.40 -7.22
C LEU A 119 0.45 8.25 -8.35
N GLU A 120 0.14 7.95 -9.60
CA GLU A 120 0.57 8.69 -10.79
C GLU A 120 -0.49 9.70 -11.29
N ASP A 121 -1.68 9.69 -10.70
CA ASP A 121 -2.80 10.52 -11.13
C ASP A 121 -2.80 11.86 -10.39
N GLU A 122 -2.58 12.94 -11.11
CA GLU A 122 -2.58 14.29 -10.54
C GLU A 122 -3.98 14.75 -10.08
N ALA A 123 -5.07 14.20 -10.63
CA ALA A 123 -6.42 14.47 -10.12
C ALA A 123 -6.64 13.82 -8.75
N PHE A 124 -6.09 12.62 -8.53
CA PHE A 124 -6.05 12.00 -7.20
C PHE A 124 -5.27 12.88 -6.20
N TRP A 125 -4.12 13.43 -6.60
CA TRP A 125 -3.33 14.35 -5.77
C TRP A 125 -4.06 15.67 -5.47
N ALA A 126 -4.79 16.21 -6.45
CA ALA A 126 -5.64 17.38 -6.25
C ALA A 126 -6.75 17.09 -5.21
N GLY A 127 -7.40 15.92 -5.29
CA GLY A 127 -8.38 15.47 -4.30
C GLY A 127 -7.78 15.34 -2.90
N LEU A 128 -6.58 14.76 -2.76
CA LEU A 128 -5.87 14.70 -1.47
C LEU A 128 -5.56 16.10 -0.90
N THR A 129 -5.23 17.06 -1.77
CA THR A 129 -5.01 18.46 -1.36
C THR A 129 -6.28 19.08 -0.81
N ARG A 130 -7.42 18.90 -1.49
CA ARG A 130 -8.74 19.34 -1.02
C ARG A 130 -9.11 18.70 0.33
N LEU A 131 -8.84 17.40 0.52
CA LEU A 131 -9.06 16.74 1.83
C LEU A 131 -8.24 17.38 2.95
N ARG A 132 -7.00 17.76 2.66
CA ARG A 132 -6.14 18.47 3.60
C ARG A 132 -6.70 19.85 3.95
N GLU A 133 -7.27 20.57 3.00
CA GLU A 133 -7.95 21.86 3.23
C GLU A 133 -9.18 21.69 4.14
N LEU A 134 -9.86 20.54 4.07
CA LEU A 134 -10.92 20.14 5.00
C LEU A 134 -10.39 19.63 6.36
N GLY A 135 -9.07 19.67 6.61
CA GLY A 135 -8.45 19.23 7.85
C GLY A 135 -8.27 17.71 7.98
N ILE A 136 -8.55 16.93 6.94
CA ILE A 136 -8.38 15.48 6.91
C ILE A 136 -6.92 15.17 6.52
N THR A 137 -6.07 14.94 7.52
CA THR A 137 -4.61 14.76 7.35
C THR A 137 -4.06 13.60 8.21
N GLY A 138 -2.83 13.18 7.94
CA GLY A 138 -2.14 12.12 8.71
C GLY A 138 -2.94 10.81 8.79
N ASP A 139 -3.05 10.24 10.00
CA ASP A 139 -3.75 8.97 10.21
C ASP A 139 -5.27 9.06 9.97
N LYS A 140 -5.87 10.25 10.12
CA LYS A 140 -7.28 10.47 9.75
C LYS A 140 -7.46 10.30 8.25
N LEU A 141 -6.52 10.81 7.46
CA LEU A 141 -6.52 10.63 6.01
C LEU A 141 -6.32 9.16 5.63
N ALA A 142 -5.39 8.45 6.28
CA ALA A 142 -5.22 7.00 6.09
C ALA A 142 -6.53 6.22 6.33
N THR A 143 -7.23 6.54 7.42
CA THR A 143 -8.51 5.89 7.75
C THR A 143 -9.61 6.27 6.76
N PHE A 144 -9.70 7.54 6.40
CA PHE A 144 -10.71 8.07 5.48
C PHE A 144 -10.58 7.47 4.08
N MET A 145 -9.37 7.19 3.64
CA MET A 145 -9.09 6.63 2.31
C MET A 145 -9.43 5.14 2.16
N ASN A 146 -9.92 4.50 3.22
CA ASN A 146 -10.37 3.12 3.17
C ASN A 146 -11.62 2.95 2.27
N GLY A 147 -11.69 1.82 1.57
CA GLY A 147 -12.82 1.47 0.70
C GLY A 147 -12.81 2.23 -0.63
N SER A 148 -13.96 2.79 -1.00
CA SER A 148 -14.18 3.38 -2.34
C SER A 148 -13.86 4.88 -2.42
N VAL A 149 -13.40 5.50 -1.33
CA VAL A 149 -13.06 6.94 -1.31
C VAL A 149 -11.96 7.27 -2.31
N ALA A 150 -10.91 6.45 -2.38
CA ALA A 150 -9.79 6.66 -3.31
C ALA A 150 -10.25 6.78 -4.77
N THR A 151 -11.28 6.01 -5.15
CA THR A 151 -11.83 6.02 -6.52
C THR A 151 -12.71 7.22 -6.84
N ARG A 152 -13.06 8.03 -5.83
CA ARG A 152 -13.97 9.18 -5.96
C ARG A 152 -13.28 10.52 -5.75
N LEU A 153 -12.01 10.55 -5.39
CA LEU A 153 -11.29 11.82 -5.16
C LEU A 153 -11.20 12.70 -6.40
N GLU A 154 -11.28 12.10 -7.58
CA GLU A 154 -11.27 12.78 -8.88
C GLU A 154 -12.67 13.32 -9.27
N ASN A 155 -13.72 12.99 -8.51
CA ASN A 155 -15.09 13.39 -8.78
C ASN A 155 -15.43 14.66 -7.99
N ASP A 156 -15.68 15.76 -8.71
CA ASP A 156 -15.98 17.06 -8.09
C ASP A 156 -17.27 17.04 -7.27
N ASP A 157 -18.35 16.40 -7.75
CA ASP A 157 -19.61 16.31 -6.99
C ASP A 157 -19.43 15.60 -5.65
N PHE A 158 -18.58 14.56 -5.61
CA PHE A 158 -18.23 13.86 -4.37
C PHE A 158 -17.51 14.80 -3.41
N MET A 159 -16.53 15.57 -3.90
CA MET A 159 -15.75 16.49 -3.08
C MET A 159 -16.56 17.70 -2.61
N ASP A 160 -17.51 18.17 -3.41
CA ASP A 160 -18.43 19.25 -3.05
C ASP A 160 -19.43 18.77 -1.99
N GLY A 161 -19.96 17.55 -2.15
CA GLY A 161 -20.78 16.89 -1.13
C GLY A 161 -20.03 16.70 0.20
N LEU A 162 -18.75 16.31 0.15
CA LEU A 162 -17.91 16.19 1.35
C LEU A 162 -17.69 17.54 2.04
N SER A 163 -17.43 18.59 1.26
CA SER A 163 -17.24 19.96 1.78
C SER A 163 -18.51 20.48 2.47
N SER A 164 -19.67 20.15 1.90
CA SER A 164 -20.98 20.48 2.47
C SER A 164 -21.21 19.73 3.78
N LEU A 165 -20.89 18.44 3.83
CA LEU A 165 -20.97 17.63 5.05
C LEU A 165 -20.06 18.18 6.18
N CYS A 166 -18.83 18.61 5.83
CA CYS A 166 -17.92 19.22 6.79
C CYS A 166 -18.50 20.52 7.40
N SER A 167 -19.23 21.30 6.60
CA SER A 167 -19.88 22.53 7.05
C SER A 167 -21.05 22.23 8.00
N GLU A 168 -21.88 21.23 7.67
CA GLU A 168 -23.03 20.82 8.49
C GLU A 168 -22.62 20.14 9.81
N LEU A 169 -21.54 19.37 9.80
CA LEU A 169 -21.04 18.65 10.98
C LEU A 169 -20.09 19.47 11.85
N SER A 170 -19.68 20.65 11.40
CA SER A 170 -18.90 21.57 12.23
C SER A 170 -19.77 22.01 13.42
N PRO A 171 -19.27 21.92 14.67
CA PRO A 171 -20.08 22.26 15.83
C PRO A 171 -20.59 23.70 15.68
N LEU A 172 -21.92 23.88 15.74
CA LEU A 172 -22.53 25.19 15.92
C LEU A 172 -21.81 25.85 17.08
N ALA A 173 -21.08 26.93 16.82
CA ALA A 173 -20.52 27.75 17.87
C ALA A 173 -21.69 28.15 18.77
N THR A 174 -21.80 27.51 19.94
CA THR A 174 -22.73 27.89 20.98
C THR A 174 -22.30 29.28 21.41
N VAL A 175 -23.06 30.28 20.94
CA VAL A 175 -22.95 31.65 21.40
C VAL A 175 -23.51 31.66 22.82
N GLU A 176 -22.63 31.65 23.82
CA GLU A 176 -22.93 32.10 25.19
C GLU A 176 -22.25 33.44 25.45
#